data_AF-A0A8C4Q9N8-F1
#
_entry.id   AF-A0A8C4Q9N8-F1
#
_cell.length_a   1.000
_cell.length_b   1.000
_cell.length_c   1.000
_cell.angle_alpha   90.00
_cell.angle_beta   90.00
_cell.angle_gamma   90.00
#
_symmetry.space_group_name_H-M   'P 1'
#
loop_
_entity.id
_entity.type
_entity.pdbx_description
1 polymer ?
#
loop_
_entity_poly.entity_id
_entity_poly.type
_entity_poly.pdbx_seq_one_letter_code
_entity_poly.pdbx_strand_id
1 'polypeptide(L)'
;PGSAFPQPLSLSSAGYCKVDETPKGWFVQYIDRDPETIRRQLELDKKKKHDEDDEERAARFIEDQVRRGKHSKPEEESSLYTELKRDSEEPVTFSLKSLPSTSVGSVPGQKHILSTSALEAVGKKRKEILSGQSEANEKIKKKKTSALDEIMEMEETKKKAQRNDFWLYPGIVVKVTTNRLGEKYFKKKAVVKEVNDKYTAIIKMLNSGDKLRVDQIHVQTVIPVPGKKVLILNGGYLGCEAVLQSVDEKSFSAMLCIDSGPLKGRVVSGVAYEDFSKLL
;
A
#
# COMPACT_ATOMS: atom_id res chain seq x y z
N PRO A 1 -21.08 -37.55 59.03
CA PRO A 1 -21.88 -37.77 57.80
C PRO A 1 -22.75 -36.53 57.49
N GLY A 2 -22.56 -35.75 56.44
CA GLY A 2 -21.58 -35.75 55.37
C GLY A 2 -21.53 -34.31 54.83
N SER A 3 -20.34 -33.88 54.44
CA SER A 3 -20.11 -32.59 53.79
C SER A 3 -20.84 -32.56 52.45
N ALA A 4 -21.84 -31.70 52.32
CA ALA A 4 -22.53 -31.44 51.07
C ALA A 4 -21.59 -30.69 50.11
N PHE A 5 -20.99 -31.43 49.18
CA PHE A 5 -20.31 -30.86 48.03
C PHE A 5 -21.37 -30.22 47.11
N PRO A 6 -21.16 -28.99 46.61
CA PRO A 6 -22.07 -28.38 45.65
C PRO A 6 -21.98 -29.14 44.33
N GLN A 7 -23.13 -29.66 43.88
CA GLN A 7 -23.29 -30.39 42.62
C GLN A 7 -22.94 -29.48 41.42
N PRO A 8 -22.04 -29.88 40.50
CA PRO A 8 -21.67 -29.08 39.31
C PRO A 8 -22.74 -29.11 38.18
N LEU A 9 -24.00 -29.41 38.49
CA LEU A 9 -25.03 -29.74 37.49
C LEU A 9 -25.69 -28.55 36.78
N SER A 10 -25.37 -27.30 37.10
CA SER A 10 -26.07 -26.14 36.51
C SER A 10 -25.57 -25.73 35.11
N LEU A 11 -24.35 -26.12 34.69
CA LEU A 11 -23.77 -25.72 33.40
C LEU A 11 -24.03 -26.71 32.25
N SER A 12 -24.21 -28.00 32.56
CA SER A 12 -24.55 -29.03 31.57
C SER A 12 -26.00 -28.87 31.07
N SER A 13 -26.93 -28.53 31.97
CA SER A 13 -28.35 -28.32 31.64
C SER A 13 -28.58 -27.12 30.71
N ALA A 14 -27.67 -26.15 30.71
CA ALA A 14 -27.77 -24.93 29.90
C ALA A 14 -27.15 -25.08 28.49
N GLY A 15 -26.59 -26.25 28.14
CA GLY A 15 -26.11 -26.56 26.79
C GLY A 15 -24.80 -25.88 26.36
N TYR A 16 -24.07 -25.25 27.29
CA TYR A 16 -22.81 -24.54 27.01
C TYR A 16 -21.57 -25.42 27.13
N CYS A 17 -21.68 -26.62 27.71
CA CYS A 17 -20.55 -27.51 27.97
C CYS A 17 -20.91 -28.94 27.62
N LYS A 18 -20.00 -29.65 26.93
CA LYS A 18 -20.02 -31.10 26.87
C LYS A 18 -19.10 -31.63 27.97
N VAL A 19 -19.66 -32.43 28.88
CA VAL A 19 -18.93 -33.03 30.00
C VAL A 19 -18.88 -34.54 29.78
N ASP A 20 -17.70 -35.08 29.52
CA ASP A 20 -17.46 -36.52 29.37
C ASP A 20 -16.67 -37.03 30.59
N GLU A 21 -17.17 -38.07 31.25
CA GLU A 21 -16.53 -38.69 32.42
C GLU A 21 -15.66 -39.87 31.96
N THR A 22 -14.35 -39.80 32.22
CA THR A 22 -13.40 -40.87 31.92
C THR A 22 -12.69 -41.34 33.20
N PRO A 23 -12.11 -42.55 33.25
CA PRO A 23 -11.46 -43.08 34.47
C PRO A 23 -10.30 -42.22 35.02
N LYS A 24 -9.84 -41.21 34.28
CA LYS A 24 -8.77 -40.27 34.66
C LYS A 24 -9.30 -38.90 35.14
N GLY A 25 -10.61 -38.68 35.16
CA GLY A 25 -11.23 -37.44 35.62
C GLY A 25 -12.29 -36.88 34.67
N TRP A 26 -12.77 -35.68 35.01
CA TRP A 26 -13.84 -34.98 34.32
C TRP A 26 -13.28 -34.13 33.17
N PHE A 27 -13.74 -34.35 31.94
CA PHE A 27 -13.36 -33.54 30.80
C PHE A 27 -14.51 -32.60 30.42
N VAL A 28 -14.28 -31.29 30.53
CA VAL A 28 -15.28 -30.25 30.20
C VAL A 28 -14.81 -29.52 28.96
N GLN A 29 -15.54 -29.68 27.85
CA GLN A 29 -15.32 -28.90 26.63
C GLN A 29 -16.42 -27.85 26.48
N TYR A 30 -16.05 -26.58 26.58
CA TYR A 30 -16.96 -25.45 26.39
C TYR A 30 -17.31 -25.34 24.90
N ILE A 31 -18.60 -25.32 24.59
CA ILE A 31 -19.13 -25.10 23.25
C ILE A 31 -19.75 -23.71 23.25
N ASP A 32 -19.00 -22.75 22.70
CA ASP A 32 -19.47 -21.38 22.53
C ASP A 32 -20.59 -21.35 21.48
N ARG A 33 -21.82 -21.11 21.95
CA ARG A 33 -23.06 -21.10 21.16
C ARG A 33 -23.68 -19.71 21.10
N ASP A 34 -22.87 -18.66 21.23
CA ASP A 34 -23.37 -17.31 21.05
C ASP A 34 -23.75 -17.06 19.58
N PRO A 35 -25.00 -16.62 19.29
CA PRO A 35 -25.49 -16.43 17.92
C PRO A 35 -24.72 -15.34 17.16
N GLU A 36 -24.06 -14.42 17.87
CA GLU A 36 -23.20 -13.40 17.25
C GLU A 36 -21.90 -13.99 16.71
N THR A 37 -21.27 -14.92 17.44
CA THR A 37 -20.04 -15.61 17.01
C THR A 37 -20.32 -16.47 15.79
N ILE A 38 -21.45 -17.18 15.75
CA ILE A 38 -21.88 -17.99 14.60
C ILE A 38 -22.16 -17.11 13.37
N ARG A 39 -22.83 -15.96 13.53
CA ARG A 39 -23.08 -15.00 12.43
C ARG A 39 -21.78 -14.44 11.87
N ARG A 40 -20.85 -14.07 12.74
CA ARG A 40 -19.53 -13.57 12.34
C ARG A 40 -18.73 -14.63 11.58
N GLN A 41 -18.77 -15.88 12.02
CA GLN A 41 -18.11 -16.99 11.34
C GLN A 41 -18.71 -17.24 9.95
N LEU A 42 -20.05 -17.22 9.83
CA LEU A 42 -20.76 -17.35 8.55
C LEU A 42 -20.49 -16.19 7.60
N GLU A 43 -20.39 -14.97 8.11
CA GLU A 43 -20.05 -13.79 7.30
C GLU A 43 -18.60 -13.86 6.79
N LEU A 44 -17.67 -14.29 7.65
CA LEU A 44 -16.28 -14.55 7.27
C LEU A 44 -16.18 -15.66 6.22
N ASP A 45 -16.93 -16.75 6.38
CA ASP A 45 -16.91 -17.88 5.44
C ASP A 45 -17.56 -17.49 4.09
N LYS A 46 -18.66 -16.74 4.12
CA LYS A 46 -19.30 -16.20 2.92
C LYS A 46 -18.37 -15.23 2.18
N LYS A 47 -17.63 -14.39 2.91
CA LYS A 47 -16.63 -13.49 2.33
C LYS A 47 -15.47 -14.27 1.74
N LYS A 48 -14.92 -15.24 2.48
CA LYS A 48 -13.83 -16.12 2.03
C LYS A 48 -14.20 -16.88 0.77
N LYS A 49 -15.43 -17.40 0.70
CA LYS A 49 -15.95 -18.07 -0.50
C LYS A 49 -16.08 -17.12 -1.69
N HIS A 50 -16.51 -15.89 -1.46
CA HIS A 50 -16.58 -14.88 -2.53
C HIS A 50 -15.17 -14.48 -3.02
N ASP A 51 -14.24 -14.29 -2.09
CA ASP A 51 -12.84 -13.96 -2.38
C ASP A 51 -12.17 -15.12 -3.15
N GLU A 52 -12.43 -16.38 -2.77
CA GLU A 52 -11.96 -17.58 -3.49
C GLU A 52 -12.51 -17.67 -4.92
N ASP A 53 -13.79 -17.35 -5.13
CA ASP A 53 -14.44 -17.39 -6.46
C ASP A 53 -13.88 -16.29 -7.39
N ASP A 54 -13.59 -15.11 -6.84
CA ASP A 54 -12.94 -14.01 -7.57
C ASP A 54 -11.46 -14.33 -7.88
N GLU A 55 -10.74 -14.96 -6.95
CA GLU A 55 -9.35 -15.40 -7.16
C GLU A 55 -9.26 -16.51 -8.22
N GLU A 56 -10.18 -17.49 -8.23
CA GLU A 56 -10.22 -18.51 -9.29
C GLU A 56 -10.49 -17.90 -10.67
N ARG A 57 -11.41 -16.92 -10.74
CA ARG A 57 -11.69 -16.20 -11.99
C ARG A 57 -10.47 -15.41 -12.47
N ALA A 58 -9.75 -14.77 -11.56
CA ALA A 58 -8.52 -14.04 -11.88
C ALA A 58 -7.40 -14.98 -12.34
N ALA A 59 -7.21 -16.11 -11.65
CA ALA A 59 -6.20 -17.11 -11.99
C ALA A 59 -6.44 -17.71 -13.38
N ARG A 60 -7.69 -18.04 -13.74
CA ARG A 60 -8.03 -18.51 -15.09
C ARG A 60 -7.72 -17.49 -16.17
N PHE A 61 -7.99 -16.21 -15.91
CA PHE A 61 -7.68 -15.15 -16.87
C PHE A 61 -6.17 -14.97 -17.07
N ILE A 62 -5.38 -15.07 -15.98
CA ILE A 62 -3.91 -15.04 -16.04
C ILE A 62 -3.39 -16.25 -16.82
N GLU A 63 -3.88 -17.45 -16.52
CA GLU A 63 -3.48 -18.67 -17.19
C GLU A 63 -3.78 -18.62 -18.69
N ASP A 64 -4.94 -18.12 -19.09
CA ASP A 64 -5.31 -17.94 -20.50
C ASP A 64 -4.40 -16.94 -21.21
N GLN A 65 -4.00 -15.85 -20.55
CA GLN A 65 -3.01 -14.92 -21.10
C GLN A 65 -1.63 -15.55 -21.25
N VAL A 66 -1.18 -16.34 -20.26
CA VAL A 66 0.10 -17.07 -20.31
C VAL A 66 0.07 -18.10 -21.44
N ARG A 67 -1.01 -18.88 -21.58
CA ARG A 67 -1.18 -19.89 -22.63
C ARG A 67 -1.18 -19.25 -24.02
N ARG A 68 -1.87 -18.12 -24.19
CA ARG A 68 -1.89 -17.37 -25.44
C ARG A 68 -0.53 -16.75 -25.77
N GLY A 69 0.20 -16.27 -24.76
CA GLY A 69 1.58 -15.80 -24.90
C GLY A 69 2.55 -16.93 -25.28
N LYS A 70 2.41 -18.11 -24.65
CA LYS A 70 3.22 -19.30 -24.93
C LYS A 70 2.97 -19.83 -26.35
N HIS A 71 1.75 -19.76 -26.88
CA HIS A 71 1.49 -20.13 -28.29
C HIS A 71 2.02 -19.14 -29.33
N SER A 72 2.39 -17.91 -28.94
CA SER A 72 3.02 -16.91 -29.82
C SER A 72 4.56 -16.96 -29.84
N LYS A 73 5.16 -17.83 -29.03
CA LYS A 73 6.59 -18.18 -29.06
C LYS A 73 6.71 -19.69 -29.26
N PRO A 74 7.18 -20.20 -30.41
CA PRO A 74 7.45 -21.62 -30.53
C PRO A 74 8.44 -22.03 -29.43
N GLU A 75 8.17 -23.18 -28.80
CA GLU A 75 9.02 -23.80 -27.79
C GLU A 75 10.43 -24.04 -28.36
N GLU A 76 11.43 -23.38 -27.79
CA GLU A 76 12.82 -23.84 -27.87
C GLU A 76 13.11 -24.66 -26.61
N GLU A 77 13.01 -25.97 -26.77
CA GLU A 77 13.73 -26.94 -25.95
C GLU A 77 15.25 -26.72 -26.12
N SER A 78 15.97 -26.82 -25.01
CA SER A 78 17.43 -26.90 -24.92
C SER A 78 18.22 -25.72 -25.52
N SER A 79 18.63 -24.82 -24.64
CA SER A 79 19.70 -23.85 -24.89
C SER A 79 21.02 -24.55 -25.21
N LEU A 80 21.30 -24.75 -26.49
CA LEU A 80 22.66 -24.89 -27.03
C LEU A 80 22.97 -23.63 -27.85
N TYR A 81 23.86 -22.81 -27.29
CA TYR A 81 24.33 -21.56 -27.89
C TYR A 81 25.10 -21.87 -29.18
N THR A 82 24.64 -21.36 -30.33
CA THR A 82 25.41 -21.41 -31.59
C THR A 82 25.60 -19.99 -32.11
N GLU A 83 26.86 -19.56 -32.22
CA GLU A 83 27.29 -18.23 -32.68
C GLU A 83 26.84 -17.93 -34.12
N LEU A 84 26.32 -16.73 -34.37
CA LEU A 84 26.09 -16.21 -35.72
C LEU A 84 27.42 -15.83 -36.38
N LYS A 85 27.84 -16.57 -37.41
CA LYS A 85 28.79 -16.07 -38.40
C LYS A 85 28.05 -15.22 -39.44
N ARG A 86 28.48 -13.97 -39.61
CA ARG A 86 28.14 -13.12 -40.75
C ARG A 86 29.17 -13.36 -41.83
N ASP A 87 28.76 -13.90 -42.97
CA ASP A 87 29.51 -13.78 -44.21
C ASP A 87 28.83 -12.71 -45.07
N SER A 88 29.60 -11.68 -45.44
CA SER A 88 29.30 -10.55 -46.30
C SER A 88 28.84 -9.23 -45.64
N GLU A 89 29.68 -8.21 -45.80
CA GLU A 89 29.49 -6.80 -45.43
C GLU A 89 28.67 -6.05 -46.48
N GLU A 90 27.34 -6.24 -46.51
CA GLU A 90 26.45 -5.35 -47.27
C GLU A 90 25.61 -4.48 -46.33
N PRO A 91 25.54 -3.15 -46.57
CA PRO A 91 24.80 -2.26 -45.69
C PRO A 91 23.29 -2.50 -45.78
N VAL A 92 22.67 -2.80 -44.65
CA VAL A 92 21.21 -2.94 -44.54
C VAL A 92 20.56 -1.56 -44.62
N THR A 93 20.00 -1.22 -45.79
CA THR A 93 19.25 0.02 -45.99
C THR A 93 17.80 -0.16 -45.55
N PHE A 94 17.38 0.50 -44.46
CA PHE A 94 15.99 0.55 -44.05
C PHE A 94 15.27 1.74 -44.71
N SER A 95 14.40 1.47 -45.69
CA SER A 95 13.54 2.50 -46.30
C SER A 95 12.22 2.63 -45.53
N LEU A 96 12.14 3.62 -44.63
CA LEU A 96 10.91 4.00 -43.94
C LEU A 96 10.24 5.15 -44.72
N LYS A 97 9.20 4.86 -45.51
CA LYS A 97 8.49 5.88 -46.28
C LYS A 97 7.47 6.61 -45.40
N SER A 98 7.87 7.74 -44.82
CA SER A 98 6.94 8.76 -44.33
C SER A 98 6.66 9.75 -45.47
N LEU A 99 5.39 9.98 -45.83
CA LEU A 99 5.01 11.17 -46.58
C LEU A 99 3.79 11.89 -45.97
N PRO A 100 3.67 13.20 -46.21
CA PRO A 100 3.09 14.15 -45.28
C PRO A 100 1.74 14.72 -45.75
N SER A 101 1.09 15.39 -44.80
CA SER A 101 0.07 16.42 -45.01
C SER A 101 0.47 17.45 -46.08
N THR A 102 -0.47 17.89 -46.93
CA THR A 102 -1.13 19.23 -46.90
C THR A 102 -2.05 19.45 -48.13
N SER A 103 -3.32 19.77 -47.85
CA SER A 103 -4.29 20.67 -48.52
C SER A 103 -4.69 20.62 -50.02
N VAL A 104 -6.02 20.74 -50.19
CA VAL A 104 -6.85 21.33 -51.28
C VAL A 104 -7.27 20.45 -52.47
N GLY A 105 -8.54 20.01 -52.41
CA GLY A 105 -9.54 20.31 -53.44
C GLY A 105 -9.70 19.38 -54.65
N SER A 106 -10.57 18.37 -54.54
CA SER A 106 -11.75 18.15 -55.42
C SER A 106 -12.41 16.77 -55.16
N VAL A 107 -13.73 16.77 -55.01
CA VAL A 107 -14.68 15.65 -54.76
C VAL A 107 -15.10 15.10 -56.17
N PRO A 108 -15.69 13.87 -56.39
CA PRO A 108 -16.52 13.12 -55.45
C PRO A 108 -16.52 11.56 -55.47
N GLY A 109 -17.13 11.01 -54.41
CA GLY A 109 -17.66 9.63 -54.30
C GLY A 109 -16.71 8.64 -53.60
N GLN A 110 -17.02 7.94 -52.51
CA GLN A 110 -18.25 7.67 -51.77
C GLN A 110 -17.93 7.66 -50.27
N LYS A 111 -18.87 8.17 -49.48
CA LYS A 111 -18.85 8.16 -48.01
C LYS A 111 -19.73 7.01 -47.53
N HIS A 112 -19.32 6.26 -46.52
CA HIS A 112 -20.28 5.71 -45.56
C HIS A 112 -19.84 6.13 -44.16
N ILE A 113 -20.54 7.14 -43.66
CA ILE A 113 -20.47 7.67 -42.31
C ILE A 113 -21.53 6.93 -41.48
N LEU A 114 -21.15 6.68 -40.22
CA LEU A 114 -21.98 6.31 -39.08
C LEU A 114 -23.32 7.08 -39.07
N SER A 115 -24.44 6.36 -39.07
CA SER A 115 -25.76 6.97 -38.87
C SER A 115 -26.17 6.89 -37.39
N THR A 116 -26.14 8.05 -36.73
CA THR A 116 -26.89 8.33 -35.51
C THR A 116 -28.24 8.96 -35.85
N SER A 117 -29.28 8.51 -35.14
CA SER A 117 -30.60 9.12 -34.89
C SER A 117 -31.71 9.01 -35.95
N ALA A 118 -32.78 8.31 -35.56
CA ALA A 118 -34.16 8.65 -35.89
C ALA A 118 -35.07 8.25 -34.72
N LEU A 119 -35.83 9.23 -34.23
CA LEU A 119 -36.81 9.18 -33.15
C LEU A 119 -38.20 9.02 -33.78
N GLU A 120 -39.13 8.30 -33.15
CA GLU A 120 -40.45 8.81 -32.71
C GLU A 120 -41.49 7.71 -32.40
N ALA A 121 -42.44 8.12 -31.55
CA ALA A 121 -43.76 7.54 -31.24
C ALA A 121 -43.87 6.42 -30.18
N VAL A 122 -44.13 6.83 -28.93
CA VAL A 122 -45.47 6.71 -28.31
C VAL A 122 -45.45 7.44 -26.96
N GLY A 123 -46.35 8.41 -26.82
CA GLY A 123 -46.43 9.26 -25.64
C GLY A 123 -47.22 8.67 -24.48
N LYS A 124 -46.90 9.14 -23.26
CA LYS A 124 -47.94 9.54 -22.30
C LYS A 124 -47.45 10.63 -21.35
N LYS A 125 -48.11 11.77 -21.55
CA LYS A 125 -48.17 13.02 -20.81
C LYS A 125 -48.37 12.85 -19.29
N ARG A 126 -47.53 13.48 -18.47
CA ARG A 126 -48.01 14.26 -17.31
C ARG A 126 -47.00 15.37 -16.95
N LYS A 127 -47.56 16.56 -16.77
CA LYS A 127 -46.93 17.89 -16.69
C LYS A 127 -46.81 18.34 -15.22
N GLU A 128 -45.68 18.98 -14.93
CA GLU A 128 -45.35 19.94 -13.87
C GLU A 128 -45.53 19.55 -12.39
N ILE A 129 -44.45 19.75 -11.60
CA ILE A 129 -44.33 20.84 -10.61
C ILE A 129 -42.83 21.13 -10.39
N LEU A 130 -42.50 22.42 -10.31
CA LEU A 130 -41.20 23.01 -10.03
C LEU A 130 -40.67 22.64 -8.63
N SER A 131 -39.35 22.40 -8.51
CA SER A 131 -38.44 23.14 -7.61
C SER A 131 -37.19 22.34 -7.24
N GLY A 132 -36.02 22.89 -7.55
CA GLY A 132 -34.77 22.66 -6.82
C GLY A 132 -33.98 21.39 -7.15
N GLN A 133 -32.79 21.55 -7.72
CA GLN A 133 -31.53 21.03 -7.16
C GLN A 133 -30.37 21.29 -8.12
N SER A 134 -29.63 22.34 -7.78
CA SER A 134 -28.35 22.72 -8.37
C SER A 134 -27.21 21.94 -7.69
N GLU A 135 -27.20 20.61 -7.73
CA GLU A 135 -26.16 19.81 -7.03
C GLU A 135 -25.69 18.56 -7.78
N ALA A 136 -25.86 18.50 -9.11
CA ALA A 136 -25.53 17.31 -9.89
C ALA A 136 -24.27 17.43 -10.79
N ASN A 137 -23.53 18.55 -10.76
CA ASN A 137 -22.42 18.77 -11.70
C ASN A 137 -21.00 18.69 -11.09
N GLU A 138 -20.87 18.44 -9.78
CA GLU A 138 -19.58 18.26 -9.09
C GLU A 138 -19.14 16.79 -8.99
N LYS A 139 -20.04 15.83 -9.25
CA LYS A 139 -19.77 14.38 -9.05
C LYS A 139 -19.19 13.64 -10.26
N ILE A 140 -19.09 14.28 -11.43
CA ILE A 140 -18.65 13.60 -12.66
C ILE A 140 -17.12 13.69 -12.89
N LYS A 141 -16.42 14.61 -12.21
CA LYS A 141 -14.95 14.73 -12.32
C LYS A 141 -14.13 13.88 -11.32
N LYS A 142 -14.76 13.21 -10.35
CA LYS A 142 -14.07 12.39 -9.33
C LYS A 142 -14.10 10.88 -9.57
N LYS A 143 -14.64 10.40 -10.69
CA LYS A 143 -14.76 8.96 -10.99
C LYS A 143 -13.88 8.48 -12.15
N LYS A 144 -12.64 8.96 -12.19
CA LYS A 144 -11.58 8.35 -12.99
C LYS A 144 -10.28 8.20 -12.19
N THR A 145 -10.38 7.94 -10.89
CA THR A 145 -9.31 7.22 -10.22
C THR A 145 -9.28 5.84 -10.89
N SER A 146 -8.15 5.53 -11.51
CA SER A 146 -7.96 4.30 -12.28
C SER A 146 -8.11 3.09 -11.33
N ALA A 147 -8.53 1.93 -11.83
CA ALA A 147 -8.51 0.69 -11.05
C ALA A 147 -7.11 0.41 -10.45
N LEU A 148 -6.05 0.93 -11.08
CA LEU A 148 -4.68 0.90 -10.56
C LEU A 148 -4.43 1.85 -9.38
N ASP A 149 -5.09 3.00 -9.37
CA ASP A 149 -4.96 4.03 -8.32
C ASP A 149 -5.65 3.55 -7.03
N GLU A 150 -6.81 2.90 -7.16
CA GLU A 150 -7.54 2.29 -6.05
C GLU A 150 -6.79 1.07 -5.46
N ILE A 151 -6.18 0.23 -6.30
CA ILE A 151 -5.29 -0.86 -5.84
C ILE A 151 -4.07 -0.29 -5.11
N MET A 152 -3.47 0.78 -5.63
CA MET A 152 -2.31 1.43 -5.00
C MET A 152 -2.67 2.03 -3.64
N GLU A 153 -3.84 2.68 -3.51
CA GLU A 153 -4.32 3.25 -2.26
C GLU A 153 -4.64 2.15 -1.22
N MET A 154 -5.22 1.02 -1.64
CA MET A 154 -5.46 -0.12 -0.75
C MET A 154 -4.14 -0.77 -0.27
N GLU A 155 -3.13 -0.86 -1.14
CA GLU A 155 -1.80 -1.33 -0.75
C GLU A 155 -1.09 -0.32 0.17
N GLU A 156 -1.25 0.98 -0.10
CA GLU A 156 -0.69 2.07 0.70
C GLU A 156 -1.29 2.08 2.12
N THR A 157 -2.59 1.83 2.26
CA THR A 157 -3.24 1.69 3.57
C THR A 157 -2.85 0.40 4.30
N LYS A 158 -2.69 -0.73 3.60
CA LYS A 158 -2.12 -1.97 4.18
C LYS A 158 -0.68 -1.78 4.66
N LYS A 159 0.16 -1.07 3.89
CA LYS A 159 1.53 -0.72 4.30
C LYS A 159 1.54 0.29 5.45
N LYS A 160 0.56 1.20 5.50
CA LYS A 160 0.38 2.11 6.64
C LYS A 160 0.00 1.37 7.92
N ALA A 161 -0.70 0.24 7.82
CA ALA A 161 -0.98 -0.65 8.95
C ALA A 161 0.25 -1.42 9.44
N GLN A 162 1.29 -1.58 8.62
CA GLN A 162 2.61 -2.07 9.03
C GLN A 162 3.45 -0.93 9.63
N ARG A 163 2.86 -0.11 10.51
CA ARG A 163 3.62 0.88 11.28
C ARG A 163 4.53 0.10 12.22
N ASN A 164 5.83 0.21 12.02
CA ASN A 164 6.81 -0.41 12.90
C ASN A 164 6.95 0.43 14.17
N ASP A 165 7.14 -0.23 15.31
CA ASP A 165 7.41 0.44 16.59
C ASP A 165 8.84 1.02 16.65
N PHE A 166 9.73 0.52 15.80
CA PHE A 166 11.10 0.99 15.66
C PHE A 166 11.25 1.93 14.47
N TRP A 167 11.93 3.05 14.68
CA TRP A 167 12.15 4.09 13.65
C TRP A 167 13.63 4.45 13.46
N LEU A 168 14.53 3.89 14.26
CA LEU A 168 15.96 4.18 14.14
C LEU A 168 16.54 3.59 12.86
N TYR A 169 17.22 4.45 12.08
CA TYR A 169 17.95 4.06 10.88
C TYR A 169 19.37 4.62 10.89
N PRO A 170 20.36 3.90 10.34
CA PRO A 170 21.71 4.43 10.16
C PRO A 170 21.72 5.61 9.17
N GLY A 171 22.64 6.55 9.38
CA GLY A 171 22.83 7.71 8.49
C GLY A 171 21.91 8.90 8.76
N ILE A 172 21.01 8.81 9.74
CA ILE A 172 20.14 9.93 10.11
C ILE A 172 20.73 10.77 11.24
N VAL A 173 20.31 12.03 11.31
CA VAL A 173 20.64 12.94 12.41
C VAL A 173 19.53 12.90 13.45
N VAL A 174 19.87 12.75 14.71
CA VAL A 174 18.95 12.73 15.84
C VAL A 174 19.39 13.75 16.91
N LYS A 175 18.46 14.17 17.76
CA LYS A 175 18.71 15.02 18.91
C LYS A 175 18.60 14.21 20.19
N VAL A 176 19.63 14.24 21.02
CA VAL A 176 19.61 13.55 22.31
C VAL A 176 18.75 14.34 23.30
N THR A 177 17.74 13.71 23.89
CA THR A 177 16.80 14.34 24.83
C THR A 177 17.00 13.89 26.27
N THR A 178 17.75 12.83 26.53
CA THR A 178 18.02 12.38 27.90
C THR A 178 19.15 13.17 28.56
N ASN A 179 18.96 13.52 29.85
CA ASN A 179 20.04 14.10 30.66
C ASN A 179 20.93 13.03 31.32
N ARG A 180 20.54 11.75 31.24
CA ARG A 180 21.23 10.64 31.94
C ARG A 180 22.62 10.34 31.39
N LEU A 181 22.88 10.68 30.12
CA LEU A 181 24.19 10.52 29.50
C LEU A 181 25.15 11.67 29.86
N GLY A 182 24.65 12.71 30.56
CA GLY A 182 25.38 13.90 30.95
C GLY A 182 24.87 15.15 30.23
N GLU A 183 24.85 16.27 30.95
CA GLU A 183 24.36 17.56 30.47
C GLU A 183 25.06 18.05 29.20
N LYS A 184 26.33 17.63 29.01
CA LYS A 184 27.09 17.95 27.80
C LYS A 184 26.46 17.44 26.49
N TYR A 185 25.67 16.37 26.55
CA TYR A 185 25.03 15.78 25.37
C TYR A 185 23.55 16.13 25.26
N PHE A 186 22.93 16.59 26.35
CA PHE A 186 21.53 16.97 26.35
C PHE A 186 21.24 18.08 25.31
N LYS A 187 20.18 17.87 24.51
CA LYS A 187 19.77 18.74 23.39
C LYS A 187 20.82 18.91 22.28
N LYS A 188 21.89 18.11 22.25
CA LYS A 188 22.87 18.13 21.17
C LYS A 188 22.47 17.17 20.05
N LYS A 189 22.94 17.48 18.83
CA LYS A 189 22.70 16.66 17.64
C LYS A 189 23.77 15.59 17.51
N ALA A 190 23.36 14.42 17.07
CA ALA A 190 24.21 13.26 16.84
C ALA A 190 23.81 12.57 15.53
N VAL A 191 24.74 11.84 14.92
CA VAL A 191 24.48 10.99 13.74
C VAL A 191 24.36 9.55 14.21
N VAL A 192 23.32 8.84 13.76
CA VAL A 192 23.21 7.40 13.95
C VAL A 192 24.21 6.71 13.02
N LYS A 193 25.16 5.97 13.58
CA LYS A 193 26.14 5.19 12.81
C LYS A 193 25.63 3.79 12.55
N GLU A 194 25.20 3.11 13.61
CA GLU A 194 24.75 1.72 13.58
C GLU A 194 23.51 1.58 14.46
N VAL A 195 22.63 0.64 14.11
CA VAL A 195 21.42 0.31 14.87
C VAL A 195 21.51 -1.17 15.26
N ASN A 196 21.42 -1.44 16.55
CA ASN A 196 21.44 -2.75 17.16
C ASN A 196 20.06 -3.04 17.75
N ASP A 197 19.62 -4.30 17.68
CA ASP A 197 18.40 -4.76 18.37
C ASP A 197 17.13 -3.97 18.00
N LYS A 198 17.12 -3.30 16.84
CA LYS A 198 16.04 -2.42 16.30
C LYS A 198 15.78 -1.13 17.10
N TYR A 199 15.94 -1.16 18.43
CA TYR A 199 15.62 -0.06 19.34
C TYR A 199 16.85 0.68 19.87
N THR A 200 18.04 0.07 19.78
CA THR A 200 19.28 0.67 20.24
C THR A 200 20.07 1.21 19.05
N ALA A 201 20.66 2.39 19.16
CA ALA A 201 21.59 2.93 18.18
C ALA A 201 22.93 3.30 18.81
N ILE A 202 24.00 3.12 18.05
CA ILE A 202 25.30 3.75 18.29
C ILE A 202 25.30 5.08 17.57
N ILE A 203 25.23 6.17 18.32
CA ILE A 203 25.27 7.52 17.81
C ILE A 203 26.67 8.12 17.96
N LYS A 204 27.06 8.98 17.01
CA LYS A 204 28.27 9.82 17.09
C LYS A 204 27.84 11.28 17.22
N MET A 205 28.24 11.93 18.31
CA MET A 205 27.93 13.36 18.53
C MET A 205 28.55 14.22 17.43
N LEU A 206 27.80 15.16 16.84
CA LEU A 206 28.37 16.06 15.82
C LEU A 206 29.40 17.02 16.41
N ASN A 207 29.18 17.49 17.64
CA ASN A 207 30.05 18.50 18.27
C ASN A 207 31.31 17.89 18.88
N SER A 208 31.15 16.85 19.71
CA SER A 208 32.26 16.25 20.47
C SER A 208 32.93 15.09 19.73
N GLY A 209 32.26 14.46 18.77
CA GLY A 209 32.76 13.24 18.11
C GLY A 209 32.63 11.95 18.93
N ASP A 210 32.20 12.05 20.19
CA ASP A 210 31.99 10.92 21.09
C ASP A 210 30.95 9.93 20.54
N LYS A 211 31.21 8.64 20.74
CA LYS A 211 30.28 7.56 20.39
C LYS A 211 29.52 7.11 21.63
N LEU A 212 28.20 7.06 21.56
CA LEU A 212 27.32 6.73 22.67
C LEU A 212 26.29 5.69 22.22
N ARG A 213 25.99 4.72 23.08
CA ARG A 213 24.86 3.80 22.88
C ARG A 213 23.61 4.44 23.48
N VAL A 214 22.57 4.59 22.67
CA VAL A 214 21.29 5.19 23.06
C VAL A 214 20.13 4.32 22.63
N ASP A 215 19.03 4.41 23.35
CA ASP A 215 17.75 3.82 22.97
C ASP A 215 16.90 4.85 22.22
N GLN A 216 15.99 4.41 21.35
CA GLN A 216 15.08 5.28 20.60
C GLN A 216 14.30 6.24 21.49
N ILE A 217 13.95 5.86 22.73
CA ILE A 217 13.19 6.72 23.66
C ILE A 217 13.98 7.96 24.12
N HIS A 218 15.31 7.89 24.01
CA HIS A 218 16.22 8.93 24.49
C HIS A 218 16.68 9.89 23.38
N VAL A 219 16.16 9.70 22.17
CA VAL A 219 16.48 10.49 21.00
C VAL A 219 15.22 10.95 20.29
N GLN A 220 15.32 12.05 19.57
CA GLN A 220 14.25 12.62 18.78
C GLN A 220 14.73 12.80 17.34
N THR A 221 13.83 12.66 16.37
CA THR A 221 14.08 13.03 14.98
C THR A 221 14.43 14.52 14.87
N VAL A 222 15.18 14.87 13.83
CA VAL A 222 15.57 16.26 13.55
C VAL A 222 15.00 16.66 12.20
N ILE A 223 14.10 17.63 12.23
CA ILE A 223 13.53 18.22 11.02
C ILE A 223 14.54 19.26 10.49
N PRO A 224 15.08 19.09 9.27
CA PRO A 224 15.94 20.09 8.67
C PRO A 224 15.13 21.28 8.15
N VAL A 225 15.82 22.28 7.62
CA VAL A 225 15.15 23.34 6.85
C VAL A 225 14.57 22.75 5.55
N PRO A 226 13.44 23.29 5.06
CA PRO A 226 12.92 22.97 3.73
C PRO A 226 14.01 23.04 2.63
N GLY A 227 13.90 22.15 1.64
CA GLY A 227 14.87 21.96 0.57
C GLY A 227 16.04 21.03 0.91
N LYS A 228 16.06 20.42 2.10
CA LYS A 228 17.09 19.45 2.51
C LYS A 228 16.59 18.01 2.41
N LYS A 229 17.55 17.09 2.25
CA LYS A 229 17.30 15.65 2.23
C LYS A 229 16.93 15.12 3.62
N VAL A 230 15.95 14.24 3.64
CA VAL A 230 15.45 13.50 4.81
C VAL A 230 15.29 12.03 4.42
N LEU A 231 15.30 11.16 5.44
CA LEU A 231 14.96 9.76 5.29
C LEU A 231 13.61 9.50 5.93
N ILE A 232 12.74 8.77 5.23
CA ILE A 232 11.47 8.31 5.78
C ILE A 232 11.73 7.02 6.58
N LEU A 233 11.27 7.03 7.83
CA LEU A 233 11.56 6.03 8.85
C LEU A 233 10.40 5.06 9.07
N ASN A 234 9.19 5.46 8.71
CA ASN A 234 7.98 4.65 8.91
C ASN A 234 6.96 4.80 7.79
N GLY A 235 6.00 3.88 7.74
CA GLY A 235 4.92 3.85 6.74
C GLY A 235 5.33 3.29 5.38
N GLY A 236 4.50 3.53 4.35
CA GLY A 236 4.65 2.90 3.03
C GLY A 236 5.88 3.32 2.22
N TYR A 237 6.56 4.39 2.64
CA TYR A 237 7.78 4.91 2.00
C TYR A 237 9.03 4.72 2.88
N LEU A 238 8.97 3.82 3.87
CA LEU A 238 10.09 3.52 4.76
C LEU A 238 11.37 3.21 3.96
N GLY A 239 12.47 3.82 4.37
CA GLY A 239 13.77 3.70 3.72
C GLY A 239 13.94 4.56 2.45
N CYS A 240 12.91 5.26 2.00
CA CYS A 240 13.03 6.19 0.87
C CYS A 240 13.68 7.51 1.31
N GLU A 241 14.63 7.99 0.51
CA GLU A 241 15.09 9.37 0.62
C GLU A 241 14.03 10.32 0.04
N ALA A 242 13.85 11.45 0.70
CA ALA A 242 12.96 12.49 0.27
C ALA A 242 13.56 13.87 0.51
N VAL A 243 13.02 14.89 -0.14
CA VAL A 243 13.34 16.30 0.10
C VAL A 243 12.17 16.94 0.83
N LEU A 244 12.45 17.59 1.95
CA LEU A 244 11.44 18.32 2.71
C LEU A 244 10.98 19.55 1.92
N GLN A 245 9.70 19.66 1.58
CA GLN A 245 9.16 20.84 0.90
C GLN A 245 8.63 21.88 1.88
N SER A 246 7.78 21.46 2.81
CA SER A 246 7.17 22.34 3.80
C SER A 246 6.81 21.57 5.06
N VAL A 247 6.59 22.33 6.12
CA VAL A 247 6.34 21.85 7.48
C VAL A 247 5.05 22.52 7.96
N ASP A 248 4.12 21.75 8.50
CA ASP A 248 2.88 22.24 9.12
C ASP A 248 2.91 21.98 10.62
N GLU A 249 3.18 23.04 11.38
CA GLU A 249 3.28 22.99 12.84
C GLU A 249 1.95 22.67 13.54
N LYS A 250 0.81 22.94 12.89
CA LYS A 250 -0.51 22.70 13.50
C LYS A 250 -0.85 21.22 13.55
N SER A 251 -0.52 20.49 12.49
CA SER A 251 -0.78 19.05 12.37
C SER A 251 0.43 18.19 12.71
N PHE A 252 1.56 18.79 13.11
CA PHE A 252 2.83 18.12 13.35
C PHE A 252 3.26 17.23 12.17
N SER A 253 3.01 17.73 10.95
CA SER A 253 3.23 16.98 9.72
C SER A 253 4.00 17.79 8.69
N ALA A 254 4.57 17.10 7.69
CA ALA A 254 5.34 17.72 6.63
C ALA A 254 4.92 17.20 5.26
N MET A 255 5.24 18.00 4.24
CA MET A 255 5.18 17.59 2.84
C MET A 255 6.58 17.20 2.37
N LEU A 256 6.71 15.96 1.92
CA LEU A 256 7.96 15.38 1.45
C LEU A 256 7.86 15.02 -0.03
N CYS A 257 8.92 15.28 -0.78
CA CYS A 257 9.03 14.85 -2.18
C CYS A 257 10.00 13.68 -2.25
N ILE A 258 9.53 12.51 -2.68
CA ILE A 258 10.36 11.31 -2.78
C ILE A 258 11.46 11.53 -3.83
N ASP A 259 12.73 11.31 -3.48
CA ASP A 259 13.89 11.44 -4.38
C ASP A 259 14.44 10.07 -4.84
N SER A 260 14.03 8.98 -4.17
CA SER A 260 14.54 7.62 -4.40
C SER A 260 13.45 6.61 -4.79
N GLY A 261 13.84 5.59 -5.55
CA GLY A 261 12.99 4.44 -5.91
C GLY A 261 12.03 4.69 -7.10
N PRO A 262 11.11 3.75 -7.37
CA PRO A 262 10.16 3.83 -8.49
C PRO A 262 9.18 5.00 -8.40
N LEU A 263 8.97 5.54 -7.20
CA LEU A 263 8.04 6.63 -6.90
C LEU A 263 8.74 8.00 -6.82
N LYS A 264 9.95 8.14 -7.39
CA LYS A 264 10.70 9.39 -7.44
C LYS A 264 9.85 10.51 -8.07
N GLY A 265 9.81 11.66 -7.41
CA GLY A 265 9.03 12.83 -7.81
C GLY A 265 7.61 12.88 -7.24
N ARG A 266 7.13 11.80 -6.57
CA ARG A 266 5.84 11.85 -5.87
C ARG A 266 5.93 12.75 -4.64
N VAL A 267 4.94 13.62 -4.49
CA VAL A 267 4.77 14.46 -3.29
C VAL A 267 3.83 13.76 -2.33
N VAL A 268 4.30 13.53 -1.12
CA VAL A 268 3.56 12.89 -0.04
C VAL A 268 3.30 13.95 1.03
N SER A 269 2.03 14.26 1.26
CA SER A 269 1.59 15.21 2.29
C SER A 269 1.15 14.48 3.56
N GLY A 270 1.30 15.14 4.72
CA GLY A 270 0.79 14.62 5.99
C GLY A 270 1.70 13.58 6.64
N VAL A 271 3.01 13.63 6.36
CA VAL A 271 4.00 12.74 7.01
C VAL A 271 4.32 13.31 8.39
N ALA A 272 4.12 12.54 9.47
CA ALA A 272 4.37 13.01 10.82
C ALA A 272 5.86 13.22 11.09
N TYR A 273 6.22 14.15 11.99
CA TYR A 273 7.63 14.43 12.34
C TYR A 273 8.40 13.25 12.93
N GLU A 274 7.70 12.27 13.49
CA GLU A 274 8.30 11.03 14.00
C GLU A 274 8.67 10.06 12.89
N ASP A 275 8.02 10.18 11.73
CA ASP A 275 8.14 9.24 10.62
C ASP A 275 9.25 9.64 9.63
N PHE A 276 9.99 10.73 9.87
CA PHE A 276 11.15 11.11 9.07
C PHE A 276 12.21 11.86 9.88
N SER A 277 13.47 11.82 9.44
CA SER A 277 14.54 12.64 10.02
C SER A 277 15.53 13.12 8.98
N LYS A 278 16.28 14.17 9.30
CA LYS A 278 17.38 14.68 8.47
C LYS A 278 18.36 13.55 8.14
N LEU A 279 18.64 13.39 6.85
CA LEU A 279 19.71 12.53 6.35
C LEU A 279 21.05 13.29 6.41
N LEU A 280 22.14 12.61 6.79
CA LEU A 280 23.48 13.21 6.90
C LEU A 280 24.05 13.59 5.54
#